data_AF-A0A0M1JQW4-F1
#
_entry.id   AF-A0A0M1JQW4-F1
#
_cell.length_a   1.000
_cell.length_b   1.000
_cell.length_c   1.000
_cell.angle_alpha   90.00
_cell.angle_beta   90.00
_cell.angle_gamma   90.00
#
_symmetry.space_group_name_H-M   'P 1'
#
loop_
_entity.id
_entity.type
_entity.pdbx_description
1 polymer ?
#
loop_
_entity_poly.entity_id
_entity_poly.type
_entity_poly.pdbx_seq_one_letter_code
_entity_poly.pdbx_strand_id
1 'polypeptide(L)'
;MAIYPGSFDPITLGHLDLIERGSKLFDRLIVAVLLNPKKNPMFAVEQRIEQIRQSTKHLNNLEVDTFNGLTVNYAKMRQARILLRGLRVLSDFEMELQMAHINKTLAWEIETVFLATSNEYSFLSSSVVKEIAKFGGSINHLVPEHVAIDIYKCYAKTQIESTPKPRE
;
A
#
# COMPACT_ATOMS: atom_id res chain seq x y z
N MET A 1 11.25 8.17 13.93
CA MET A 1 10.46 8.26 12.68
C MET A 1 10.69 7.00 11.85
N ALA A 2 9.63 6.40 11.34
CA ALA A 2 9.69 5.28 10.40
C ALA A 2 9.02 5.64 9.08
N ILE A 3 9.40 4.95 8.01
CA ILE A 3 8.72 4.99 6.71
C ILE A 3 8.08 3.63 6.46
N TYR A 4 6.81 3.62 6.11
CA TYR A 4 6.11 2.47 5.56
C TYR A 4 5.94 2.64 4.04
N PRO A 5 6.88 2.11 3.23
CA PRO A 5 6.83 2.25 1.79
C PRO A 5 5.91 1.20 1.18
N GLY A 6 5.20 1.55 0.11
CA GLY A 6 4.32 0.61 -0.59
C GLY A 6 3.73 1.16 -1.88
N SER A 7 3.15 0.26 -2.68
CA SER A 7 2.40 0.68 -3.86
C SER A 7 1.00 1.19 -3.49
N PHE A 8 0.36 0.62 -2.47
CA PHE A 8 -0.98 0.99 -2.02
C PHE A 8 -1.99 1.15 -3.17
N ASP A 9 -2.09 0.16 -4.05
CA ASP A 9 -2.91 0.19 -5.27
C ASP A 9 -4.02 -0.87 -5.26
N PRO A 10 -5.07 -0.70 -4.43
CA PRO A 10 -5.30 0.39 -3.48
C PRO A 10 -4.81 0.05 -2.06
N ILE A 11 -4.95 1.00 -1.12
CA ILE A 11 -4.87 0.72 0.32
C ILE A 11 -5.95 -0.31 0.70
N THR A 12 -5.64 -1.19 1.67
CA THR A 12 -6.53 -2.27 2.13
C THR A 12 -6.61 -2.24 3.65
N LEU A 13 -7.55 -2.99 4.25
CA LEU A 13 -7.63 -3.08 5.71
C LEU A 13 -6.36 -3.69 6.34
N GLY A 14 -5.68 -4.59 5.62
CA GLY A 14 -4.38 -5.13 6.05
C GLY A 14 -3.27 -4.07 6.06
N HIS A 15 -3.26 -3.14 5.11
CA HIS A 15 -2.36 -1.99 5.16
C HIS A 15 -2.72 -1.06 6.33
N LEU A 16 -4.01 -0.83 6.57
CA LEU A 16 -4.49 0.04 7.64
C LEU A 16 -4.14 -0.50 9.02
N ASP A 17 -4.29 -1.81 9.28
CA ASP A 17 -3.84 -2.48 10.50
C ASP A 17 -2.36 -2.19 10.78
N LEU A 18 -1.51 -2.33 9.75
CA LEU A 18 -0.08 -2.06 9.88
C LEU A 18 0.22 -0.59 10.16
N ILE A 19 -0.50 0.32 9.50
CA ILE A 19 -0.37 1.76 9.70
C ILE A 19 -0.73 2.14 11.13
N GLU A 20 -1.87 1.65 11.63
CA GLU A 20 -2.34 1.94 12.98
C GLU A 20 -1.39 1.37 14.04
N ARG A 21 -0.92 0.13 13.85
CA ARG A 21 0.05 -0.48 14.76
C ARG A 21 1.40 0.21 14.69
N GLY A 22 1.89 0.56 13.49
CA GLY A 22 3.10 1.33 13.30
C GLY A 22 3.03 2.72 13.96
N SER A 23 1.88 3.39 13.87
CA SER A 23 1.66 4.70 14.49
C SER A 23 1.75 4.67 16.02
N LYS A 24 1.49 3.52 16.65
CA LYS A 24 1.65 3.32 18.10
C LYS A 24 3.09 3.01 18.51
N LEU A 25 3.94 2.55 17.58
CA LEU A 25 5.31 2.13 17.84
C LEU A 25 6.35 3.23 17.56
N PHE A 26 6.01 4.22 16.74
CA PHE A 26 6.94 5.26 16.31
C PHE A 26 6.36 6.65 16.56
N ASP A 27 7.19 7.60 17.00
CA ASP A 27 6.77 8.99 17.23
C ASP A 27 6.17 9.65 15.98
N ARG A 28 6.64 9.24 14.80
CA ARG A 28 6.14 9.69 13.50
C ARG A 28 6.27 8.59 12.47
N LEU A 29 5.20 8.38 11.70
CA LEU A 29 5.14 7.39 10.61
C LEU A 29 4.86 8.10 9.29
N ILE A 30 5.69 7.85 8.28
CA ILE A 30 5.44 8.29 6.91
C ILE A 30 4.95 7.11 6.09
N VAL A 31 3.74 7.16 5.55
CA VAL A 31 3.26 6.20 4.55
C VAL A 31 3.68 6.72 3.17
N ALA A 32 4.65 6.05 2.56
CA ALA A 32 5.33 6.53 1.36
C ALA A 32 4.88 5.74 0.12
N VAL A 33 4.14 6.40 -0.77
CA VAL A 33 3.64 5.81 -2.02
C VAL A 33 4.76 5.77 -3.04
N LEU A 34 5.09 4.57 -3.54
CA LEU A 34 6.11 4.41 -4.58
C LEU A 34 5.53 4.77 -5.97
N LEU A 35 6.22 5.67 -6.67
CA LEU A 35 6.09 5.89 -8.11
C LEU A 35 6.84 4.80 -8.86
N ASN A 36 6.12 3.77 -9.32
CA ASN A 36 6.69 2.71 -10.14
C ASN A 36 6.26 2.86 -11.61
N PRO A 37 7.10 3.42 -12.49
CA PRO A 37 6.75 3.63 -13.90
C PRO A 37 6.63 2.33 -14.70
N LYS A 38 7.12 1.19 -14.17
CA LYS A 38 7.01 -0.12 -14.84
C LYS A 38 5.70 -0.85 -14.54
N LYS A 39 4.90 -0.35 -13.58
CA LYS A 39 3.60 -0.93 -13.26
C LYS A 39 2.50 -0.04 -13.84
N ASN A 40 1.40 -0.67 -14.23
CA ASN A 40 0.14 0.01 -14.56
C ASN A 40 -0.76 -0.05 -13.32
N PRO A 41 -0.68 0.92 -12.39
CA PRO A 41 -1.54 0.92 -11.22
C PRO A 41 -2.99 1.17 -11.64
N MET A 42 -3.93 0.66 -10.85
CA MET A 42 -5.35 0.93 -11.03
C MET A 42 -5.68 2.40 -10.74
N PHE A 43 -4.95 3.00 -9.79
CA PHE A 43 -5.13 4.37 -9.34
C PHE A 43 -3.87 5.22 -9.58
N ALA A 44 -4.08 6.46 -10.00
CA ALA A 44 -3.02 7.46 -10.06
C ALA A 44 -2.38 7.67 -8.68
N VAL A 45 -1.14 8.17 -8.60
CA VAL A 45 -0.45 8.39 -7.31
C VAL A 45 -1.29 9.30 -6.41
N GLU A 46 -1.85 10.35 -6.97
CA GLU A 46 -2.63 11.36 -6.27
C GLU A 46 -3.87 10.74 -5.63
N GLN A 47 -4.54 9.84 -6.36
CA GLN A 47 -5.69 9.09 -5.86
C GLN A 47 -5.30 8.14 -4.73
N ARG A 48 -4.17 7.43 -4.85
CA ARG A 48 -3.67 6.53 -3.81
C ARG A 48 -3.30 7.29 -2.53
N ILE A 49 -2.65 8.45 -2.67
CA ILE A 49 -2.35 9.34 -1.54
C ILE A 49 -3.66 9.77 -0.85
N GLU A 50 -4.67 10.19 -1.63
CA GLU A 50 -5.95 10.63 -1.07
C GLU A 50 -6.69 9.51 -0.36
N GLN A 51 -6.71 8.31 -0.95
CA GLN A 51 -7.27 7.12 -0.31
C GLN A 51 -6.62 6.84 1.04
N ILE A 52 -5.28 6.93 1.13
CA ILE A 52 -4.55 6.76 2.40
C ILE A 52 -4.95 7.87 3.37
N ARG A 53 -4.89 9.15 2.98
CA ARG A 53 -5.22 10.30 3.85
C ARG A 53 -6.61 10.20 4.47
N GLN A 54 -7.62 9.85 3.66
CA GLN A 54 -8.98 9.66 4.15
C GLN A 54 -9.08 8.47 5.11
N SER A 55 -8.33 7.39 4.85
CA SER A 55 -8.30 6.19 5.70
C SER A 55 -7.57 6.40 7.03
N THR A 56 -6.71 7.41 7.14
CA THR A 56 -5.80 7.61 8.29
C THR A 56 -5.99 8.95 9.00
N LYS A 57 -7.06 9.70 8.69
CA LYS A 57 -7.33 11.04 9.26
C LYS A 57 -7.43 11.08 10.79
N HIS A 58 -7.69 9.94 11.42
CA HIS A 58 -7.75 9.80 12.89
C HIS A 58 -6.37 9.69 13.55
N LEU A 59 -5.29 9.57 12.78
CA LEU A 59 -3.92 9.43 13.28
C LEU A 59 -3.16 10.75 13.20
N ASN A 60 -2.79 11.30 14.35
CA ASN A 60 -2.17 12.64 14.45
C ASN A 60 -0.66 12.66 14.13
N ASN A 61 0.00 11.50 14.16
CA ASN A 61 1.44 11.36 13.97
C ASN A 61 1.83 10.75 12.62
N LEU A 62 0.91 10.80 11.65
CA LEU A 62 1.07 10.22 10.33
C LEU A 62 1.24 11.29 9.25
N GLU A 63 2.16 11.03 8.32
CA GLU A 63 2.31 11.78 7.09
C GLU A 63 2.15 10.85 5.89
N VAL A 64 1.47 11.32 4.85
CA VAL A 64 1.37 10.60 3.57
C VAL A 64 2.17 11.36 2.53
N ASP A 65 3.13 10.68 1.93
CA ASP A 65 4.06 11.26 0.95
C ASP A 65 4.26 10.29 -0.23
N THR A 66 4.94 10.73 -1.27
CA THR A 66 5.29 9.94 -2.44
C THR A 66 6.76 10.12 -2.79
N PHE A 67 7.34 9.10 -3.42
CA PHE A 67 8.73 9.17 -3.85
C PHE A 67 8.97 8.37 -5.13
N ASN A 68 10.04 8.73 -5.82
CA ASN A 68 10.60 7.98 -6.92
C ASN A 68 12.02 7.49 -6.54
N GLY A 69 12.50 6.46 -7.25
CA GLY A 69 13.82 5.89 -7.00
C GLY A 69 13.86 4.94 -5.81
N LEU A 70 15.04 4.85 -5.17
CA LEU A 70 15.30 3.88 -4.10
C LEU A 70 14.69 4.30 -2.77
N THR A 71 13.98 3.39 -2.12
CA THR A 71 13.38 3.59 -0.79
C THR A 71 14.39 4.06 0.25
N VAL A 72 15.60 3.52 0.23
CA VAL A 72 16.69 3.92 1.15
C VAL A 72 17.13 5.36 0.93
N ASN A 73 17.13 5.86 -0.31
CA ASN A 73 17.49 7.26 -0.60
C ASN A 73 16.41 8.21 -0.09
N TYR A 74 15.14 7.85 -0.31
CA TYR A 74 14.02 8.59 0.25
C TYR A 74 14.07 8.61 1.79
N ALA A 75 14.39 7.48 2.42
CA ALA A 75 14.56 7.41 3.87
C ALA A 75 15.69 8.31 4.38
N LYS A 76 16.84 8.35 3.71
CA LYS A 76 17.92 9.29 4.05
C LYS A 76 17.48 10.75 3.92
N MET A 77 16.79 11.10 2.84
CA MET A 77 16.26 12.45 2.61
C MET A 77 15.30 12.89 3.71
N ARG A 78 14.45 11.97 4.20
CA ARG A 78 13.54 12.21 5.32
C ARG A 78 14.19 12.05 6.70
N GLN A 79 15.49 11.75 6.75
CA GLN A 79 16.24 11.43 7.98
C GLN A 79 15.62 10.28 8.79
N ALA A 80 14.91 9.38 8.12
CA ALA A 80 14.33 8.18 8.73
C ALA A 80 15.39 7.07 8.80
N ARG A 81 15.40 6.34 9.92
CA ARG A 81 16.31 5.22 10.15
C ARG A 81 15.62 3.86 10.13
N ILE A 82 14.30 3.84 9.94
CA ILE A 82 13.48 2.64 10.04
C ILE A 82 12.57 2.53 8.82
N LEU A 83 12.62 1.38 8.15
CA LEU A 83 11.63 0.94 7.17
C LEU A 83 10.71 -0.08 7.83
N LEU A 84 9.42 0.24 7.91
CA LEU A 84 8.39 -0.67 8.38
C LEU A 84 7.92 -1.56 7.22
N ARG A 85 7.78 -2.87 7.44
CA ARG A 85 7.25 -3.83 6.46
C ARG A 85 6.30 -4.82 7.13
N GLY A 86 5.33 -5.31 6.37
CA GLY A 86 4.36 -6.30 6.83
C GLY A 86 4.68 -7.69 6.32
N LEU A 87 4.48 -8.70 7.16
CA LEU A 87 4.59 -10.11 6.80
C LEU A 87 3.23 -10.77 6.94
N ARG A 88 2.77 -11.44 5.89
CA ARG A 88 1.48 -12.16 5.89
C ARG A 88 1.65 -13.66 5.87
N VAL A 89 2.47 -14.13 4.96
CA VAL A 89 2.74 -15.54 4.73
C VAL A 89 4.25 -15.77 4.67
N LEU A 90 4.67 -17.03 4.79
CA LEU A 90 6.08 -17.41 4.74
C LEU A 90 6.78 -16.93 3.45
N SER A 91 6.08 -16.95 2.31
CA SER A 91 6.67 -16.48 1.05
C SER A 91 6.94 -14.97 1.02
N ASP A 92 6.15 -14.15 1.73
CA ASP A 92 6.46 -12.72 1.89
C ASP A 92 7.76 -12.55 2.68
N PHE A 93 7.99 -13.37 3.70
CA PHE A 93 9.18 -13.26 4.54
C PHE A 93 10.48 -13.44 3.76
N GLU A 94 10.57 -14.43 2.87
CA GLU A 94 11.77 -14.65 2.06
C GLU A 94 12.09 -13.43 1.19
N MET A 95 11.10 -12.93 0.45
CA MET A 95 11.26 -11.76 -0.42
C MET A 95 11.62 -10.50 0.38
N GLU A 96 10.93 -10.28 1.49
CA GLU A 96 11.11 -9.09 2.33
C GLU A 96 12.45 -9.11 3.09
N LEU A 97 12.89 -10.28 3.56
CA LEU A 97 14.19 -10.45 4.20
C LEU A 97 15.33 -10.21 3.21
N GLN A 98 15.21 -10.73 1.99
CA GLN A 98 16.17 -10.44 0.92
C GLN A 98 16.25 -8.94 0.65
N MET A 99 15.11 -8.26 0.53
CA MET A 99 15.06 -6.81 0.32
C MET A 99 15.66 -6.02 1.49
N ALA A 100 15.45 -6.47 2.74
CA ALA A 100 16.07 -5.85 3.91
C ALA A 100 17.60 -5.95 3.88
N HIS A 101 18.15 -7.10 3.51
CA HIS A 101 19.60 -7.26 3.35
C HIS A 101 20.15 -6.36 2.25
N ILE A 102 19.48 -6.26 1.09
CA ILE A 102 19.89 -5.35 0.01
C ILE A 102 19.84 -3.90 0.48
N ASN A 103 18.77 -3.49 1.17
CA ASN A 103 18.70 -2.13 1.70
C ASN A 103 19.83 -1.84 2.70
N LYS A 104 20.22 -2.83 3.51
CA LYS A 104 21.31 -2.73 4.47
C LYS A 104 22.68 -2.53 3.80
N THR A 105 22.93 -3.14 2.64
CA THR A 105 24.18 -2.91 1.89
C THR A 105 24.24 -1.52 1.26
N LEU A 106 23.09 -0.94 0.90
CA LEU A 106 22.98 0.40 0.32
C LEU A 106 22.97 1.52 1.38
N ALA A 107 22.47 1.21 2.59
CA ALA A 107 22.32 2.15 3.69
C ALA A 107 22.39 1.40 5.03
N TRP A 108 23.61 1.25 5.56
CA TRP A 108 23.86 0.49 6.79
C TRP A 108 23.18 1.11 8.02
N GLU A 109 22.91 2.41 7.99
CA GLU A 109 22.25 3.18 9.04
C GLU A 109 20.72 3.01 9.07
N ILE A 110 20.14 2.35 8.06
CA ILE A 110 18.70 2.09 7.95
C ILE A 110 18.42 0.64 8.38
N GLU A 111 17.49 0.48 9.32
CA GLU A 111 16.97 -0.83 9.73
C GLU A 111 15.62 -1.11 9.09
N THR A 112 15.33 -2.39 8.83
CA THR A 112 13.99 -2.84 8.43
C THR A 112 13.33 -3.55 9.61
N VAL A 113 12.13 -3.10 9.98
CA VAL A 113 11.31 -3.69 11.05
C VAL A 113 10.11 -4.37 10.42
N PHE A 114 9.92 -5.64 10.76
CA PHE A 114 8.80 -6.45 10.29
C PHE A 114 7.71 -6.53 11.36
N LEU A 115 6.46 -6.31 10.94
CA LEU A 115 5.29 -6.63 11.73
C LEU A 115 4.53 -7.78 11.08
N ALA A 116 4.23 -8.82 11.86
CA ALA A 116 3.28 -9.83 11.45
C ALA A 116 1.90 -9.18 11.30
N THR A 117 1.25 -9.35 10.16
CA THR A 117 -0.13 -8.90 9.92
C THR A 117 -1.09 -9.65 10.83
N SER A 118 -2.17 -8.98 11.25
CA SER A 118 -3.25 -9.60 12.00
C SER A 118 -3.87 -10.75 11.18
N ASN A 119 -4.20 -11.87 11.84
CA ASN A 119 -4.66 -13.11 11.17
C ASN A 119 -5.82 -12.86 10.19
N GLU A 120 -6.75 -11.96 10.58
CA GLU A 120 -7.91 -11.54 9.79
C GLU A 120 -7.57 -10.90 8.43
N TYR A 121 -6.34 -10.40 8.25
CA TYR A 121 -5.86 -9.78 7.01
C TYR A 121 -4.69 -10.53 6.35
N SER A 122 -4.32 -11.71 6.87
CA SER A 122 -3.18 -12.48 6.36
C SER A 122 -3.33 -12.90 4.89
N PHE A 123 -4.56 -13.10 4.40
CA PHE A 123 -4.83 -13.45 3.00
C PHE A 123 -4.95 -12.22 2.08
N LEU A 124 -4.90 -10.99 2.63
CA LEU A 124 -5.29 -9.79 1.93
C LEU A 124 -4.13 -9.19 1.12
N SER A 125 -4.35 -9.01 -0.18
CA SER A 125 -3.47 -8.25 -1.07
C SER A 125 -4.29 -7.33 -1.96
N SER A 126 -3.73 -6.20 -2.39
CA SER A 126 -4.40 -5.32 -3.35
C SER A 126 -4.70 -6.03 -4.67
N SER A 127 -3.87 -7.00 -5.08
CA SER A 127 -4.12 -7.81 -6.28
C SER A 127 -5.38 -8.67 -6.13
N VAL A 128 -5.54 -9.35 -4.99
CA VAL A 128 -6.72 -10.17 -4.68
C VAL A 128 -7.98 -9.30 -4.60
N VAL A 129 -7.90 -8.14 -3.97
CA VAL A 129 -9.01 -7.17 -3.92
C VAL A 129 -9.46 -6.79 -5.33
N LYS A 130 -8.51 -6.42 -6.20
CA LYS A 130 -8.81 -6.04 -7.59
C LYS A 130 -9.41 -7.20 -8.37
N GLU A 131 -8.92 -8.42 -8.17
CA GLU A 131 -9.45 -9.61 -8.84
C GLU A 131 -10.89 -9.92 -8.44
N ILE A 132 -11.20 -9.92 -7.13
CA ILE A 132 -12.56 -10.15 -6.63
C ILE A 132 -13.52 -9.10 -7.21
N ALA A 133 -13.16 -7.82 -7.14
CA ALA A 133 -13.99 -6.74 -7.67
C ALA A 133 -14.18 -6.82 -9.19
N LYS A 134 -13.13 -7.19 -9.94
CA LYS A 134 -13.19 -7.37 -11.40
C LYS A 134 -14.23 -8.41 -11.81
N PHE A 135 -14.38 -9.48 -11.01
CA PHE A 135 -15.34 -10.55 -11.26
C PHE A 135 -16.67 -10.38 -10.52
N GLY A 136 -16.95 -9.18 -9.98
CA GLY A 136 -18.24 -8.84 -9.37
C GLY A 136 -18.42 -9.32 -7.93
N GLY A 137 -17.37 -9.82 -7.28
CA GLY A 137 -17.40 -10.13 -5.86
C GLY A 137 -17.38 -8.88 -4.98
N SER A 138 -18.00 -8.97 -3.80
CA SER A 138 -18.00 -7.87 -2.82
C SER A 138 -16.64 -7.76 -2.12
N ILE A 139 -16.12 -6.55 -2.02
CA ILE A 139 -14.84 -6.23 -1.37
C ILE A 139 -14.98 -5.29 -0.16
N ASN A 140 -16.20 -5.01 0.28
CA ASN A 140 -16.48 -4.05 1.35
C ASN A 140 -15.85 -4.45 2.70
N HIS A 141 -15.51 -5.73 2.86
CA HIS A 141 -14.85 -6.29 4.05
C HIS A 141 -13.32 -6.38 3.90
N LEU A 142 -12.75 -5.85 2.81
CA LEU A 142 -11.32 -5.96 2.49
C LEU A 142 -10.63 -4.61 2.39
N VAL A 143 -11.38 -3.54 2.20
CA VAL A 143 -10.88 -2.16 2.05
C VAL A 143 -11.79 -1.17 2.80
N PRO A 144 -11.30 0.04 3.12
CA PRO A 144 -12.16 1.12 3.59
C PRO A 144 -13.31 1.41 2.60
N GLU A 145 -14.47 1.84 3.11
CA GLU A 145 -15.69 2.00 2.31
C GLU A 145 -15.50 2.92 1.09
N HIS A 146 -14.84 4.06 1.26
CA HIS A 146 -14.58 4.99 0.14
C HIS A 146 -13.69 4.37 -0.93
N VAL A 147 -12.77 3.50 -0.55
CA VAL A 147 -11.89 2.77 -1.49
C VAL A 147 -12.68 1.71 -2.26
N ALA A 148 -13.61 1.00 -1.61
CA ALA A 148 -14.49 0.06 -2.31
C ALA A 148 -15.31 0.77 -3.39
N ILE A 149 -15.88 1.94 -3.05
CA ILE A 149 -16.63 2.79 -3.99
C ILE A 149 -15.75 3.19 -5.18
N ASP A 150 -14.51 3.61 -4.95
CA ASP A 150 -13.57 3.99 -6.02
C ASP A 150 -13.27 2.80 -6.96
N ILE A 151 -13.05 1.61 -6.40
CA ILE A 151 -12.79 0.39 -7.18
C ILE A 151 -14.00 0.03 -8.05
N TYR A 152 -15.21 0.03 -7.48
CA TYR A 152 -16.42 -0.29 -8.25
C TYR A 152 -16.65 0.71 -9.38
N LYS A 153 -16.39 2.01 -9.16
CA LYS A 153 -16.46 3.03 -10.21
C LYS A 153 -15.49 2.76 -11.35
N CYS A 154 -14.27 2.32 -11.06
CA CYS A 154 -13.30 1.97 -12.11
C CYS A 154 -13.78 0.79 -12.95
N TYR A 155 -14.27 -0.30 -12.34
CA TYR A 155 -14.75 -1.46 -13.10
C TYR A 155 -16.06 -1.21 -13.83
N ALA A 156 -16.96 -0.38 -13.29
CA ALA A 156 -18.18 0.04 -13.99
C ALA A 156 -17.85 0.80 -15.28
N LYS A 157 -16.85 1.69 -15.26
CA LYS A 157 -16.36 2.39 -16.46
C LYS A 157 -15.80 1.41 -17.51
N THR A 158 -15.00 0.44 -17.07
CA THR A 158 -14.41 -0.56 -17.97
C THR A 158 -15.47 -1.46 -18.64
N GLN A 159 -16.54 -1.82 -17.93
CA GLN A 159 -17.63 -2.61 -18.51
C GLN A 159 -18.39 -1.82 -19.58
N ILE A 160 -18.65 -0.52 -19.37
CA ILE A 160 -19.31 0.36 -20.34
C ILE A 160 -18.46 0.52 -21.62
N GLU A 161 -17.15 0.69 -21.49
CA GLU A 161 -16.22 0.82 -22.63
C GLU A 161 -16.02 -0.49 -23.42
N SER A 162 -16.27 -1.64 -22.80
CA SER A 162 -16.15 -2.96 -23.43
C SER A 162 -17.40 -3.45 -24.19
N THR A 163 -18.51 -2.72 -24.09
CA THR A 163 -19.76 -3.07 -24.81
C THR A 163 -19.59 -2.78 -26.31
N PRO A 164 -19.72 -3.78 -27.21
CA PRO A 164 -19.55 -3.53 -28.64
C PRO A 164 -20.66 -2.59 -29.14
N LYS A 165 -20.28 -1.54 -29.87
CA LYS A 165 -21.24 -0.68 -30.59
C LYS A 165 -22.11 -1.57 -31.50
N PRO A 166 -23.42 -1.31 -31.59
CA PRO A 166 -24.27 -2.01 -32.56
C PRO A 166 -23.66 -1.86 -33.95
N ARG A 167 -23.52 -2.96 -34.68
CA ARG A 167 -23.18 -2.90 -36.10
C ARG A 167 -24.39 -2.28 -36.80
N GLU A 168 -24.20 -1.09 -37.39
CA GLU A 168 -25.12 -0.50 -38.37
C GLU A 168 -25.20 -1.36 -39.63
#